data_AF-A0A8J4Y8V1-F1
#
_entry.id   AF-A0A8J4Y8V1-F1
#
_cell.length_a   1.000
_cell.length_b   1.000
_cell.length_c   1.000
_cell.angle_alpha   90.00
_cell.angle_beta   90.00
_cell.angle_gamma   90.00
#
_symmetry.space_group_name_H-M   'P 1'
#
loop_
_entity.id
_entity.type
_entity.pdbx_description
1 polymer ?
#
loop_
_entity_poly.entity_id
_entity_poly.type
_entity_poly.pdbx_seq_one_letter_code
_entity_poly.pdbx_strand_id
1 'polypeptide(L)'
;MLRSVSYKKSEFNFPVSLQTLIIEMKRLGDELHYLEEKGKVLEQDSEMTGLQATVSGLSTRLKTVLAQAQAKRIEVEGRQSAPEQQKLHLIEYQQLLQDLECWVTETYTQITADISVGSSDQIREQIANNQTLQRDLCRREQQLRELQEKCGRVEGDSHIISLAKEMTDHLAFLSQTIGDTRFVLQNRLHQLKVRVCKHRPTCPYVSS
;
A
#
# COMPACT_ATOMS: atom_id res chain seq x y z
N MET A 1 -25.98 -12.18 -35.59
CA MET A 1 -25.22 -13.38 -35.16
C MET A 1 -24.88 -13.24 -33.68
N LEU A 2 -25.66 -13.83 -32.79
CA LEU A 2 -25.37 -13.88 -31.35
C LEU A 2 -24.90 -15.30 -31.04
N ARG A 3 -23.60 -15.48 -30.74
CA ARG A 3 -23.06 -16.76 -30.28
C ARG A 3 -23.34 -16.91 -28.80
N SER A 4 -24.14 -17.92 -28.45
CA SER A 4 -24.34 -18.40 -27.09
C SER A 4 -23.03 -19.01 -26.57
N VAL A 5 -22.47 -18.41 -25.52
CA VAL A 5 -21.34 -18.98 -24.79
C VAL A 5 -21.91 -19.92 -23.73
N SER A 6 -21.71 -21.22 -23.95
CA SER A 6 -22.06 -22.28 -23.03
C SER A 6 -21.01 -22.33 -21.92
N TYR A 7 -21.37 -21.90 -20.70
CA TYR A 7 -20.52 -22.07 -19.53
C TYR A 7 -20.62 -23.52 -19.05
N LYS A 8 -19.57 -24.30 -19.31
CA LYS A 8 -19.34 -25.58 -18.64
C LYS A 8 -19.25 -25.32 -17.13
N LYS A 9 -20.17 -25.92 -16.38
CA LYS A 9 -20.12 -26.04 -14.93
C LYS A 9 -18.85 -26.81 -14.56
N SER A 10 -17.81 -26.09 -14.15
CA SER A 10 -16.66 -26.70 -13.49
C SER A 10 -17.13 -27.19 -12.12
N GLU A 11 -17.10 -28.50 -11.90
CA GLU A 11 -17.24 -29.09 -10.57
C GLU A 11 -16.13 -28.52 -9.67
N PHE A 12 -16.49 -27.54 -8.85
CA PHE A 12 -15.63 -27.02 -7.79
C PHE A 12 -15.54 -28.09 -6.71
N ASN A 13 -14.55 -28.97 -6.83
CA ASN A 13 -14.07 -29.73 -5.70
C ASN A 13 -13.38 -28.71 -4.77
N PHE A 14 -14.12 -28.19 -3.79
CA PHE A 14 -13.59 -27.17 -2.88
C PHE A 14 -12.37 -27.74 -2.15
N PRO A 15 -11.20 -27.08 -2.22
CA PRO A 15 -10.06 -27.50 -1.41
C PRO A 15 -10.47 -27.38 0.07
N VAL A 16 -10.41 -28.49 0.80
CA VAL A 16 -10.66 -28.51 2.25
C VAL A 16 -9.74 -27.48 2.91
N SER A 17 -10.33 -26.49 3.57
CA SER A 17 -9.53 -25.44 4.21
C SER A 17 -8.67 -26.03 5.33
N LEU A 18 -7.49 -25.43 5.58
CA LEU A 18 -6.61 -25.86 6.69
C LEU A 18 -7.34 -25.82 8.04
N GLN A 19 -8.27 -24.88 8.21
CA GLN A 19 -9.14 -24.80 9.38
C GLN A 19 -10.07 -26.01 9.51
N THR A 20 -10.64 -26.47 8.41
CA THR A 20 -11.48 -27.69 8.37
C THR A 20 -10.66 -28.92 8.75
N LEU A 21 -9.41 -29.04 8.25
CA LEU A 21 -8.51 -30.14 8.64
C LEU A 21 -8.16 -30.11 10.13
N ILE A 22 -7.91 -28.92 10.70
CA ILE A 22 -7.64 -28.77 12.14
C ILE A 22 -8.85 -29.17 12.98
N ILE A 23 -10.07 -28.83 12.56
CA ILE A 23 -11.31 -29.25 13.22
C ILE A 23 -11.43 -30.77 13.19
N GLU A 24 -11.19 -31.38 12.04
CA GLU A 24 -11.27 -32.82 11.85
C GLU A 24 -10.21 -33.58 12.68
N MET A 25 -8.99 -33.06 12.75
CA MET A 25 -7.93 -33.60 13.60
C MET A 25 -8.26 -33.52 15.09
N LYS A 26 -8.94 -32.46 15.54
CA LYS A 26 -9.42 -32.38 16.93
C LYS A 26 -10.46 -33.46 17.22
N ARG A 27 -11.41 -33.67 16.30
CA ARG A 27 -12.43 -34.72 16.41
C ARG A 27 -11.81 -36.12 16.52
N LEU A 28 -10.82 -36.42 15.67
CA LEU A 28 -10.05 -37.67 15.76
C LEU A 28 -9.29 -37.81 17.08
N GLY A 29 -8.90 -36.69 17.70
CA GLY A 29 -8.26 -36.66 19.01
C GLY A 29 -9.21 -37.07 20.12
N ASP A 30 -10.45 -36.60 20.05
CA ASP A 30 -11.51 -36.98 20.98
C ASP A 30 -11.86 -38.47 20.85
N GLU A 31 -11.92 -39.00 19.62
CA GLU A 31 -12.12 -40.43 19.36
C GLU A 31 -10.98 -41.30 19.89
N LEU A 32 -9.73 -40.90 19.68
CA LEU A 32 -8.57 -41.62 20.23
C LEU A 32 -8.56 -41.59 21.76
N HIS A 33 -8.89 -40.45 22.37
CA HIS A 33 -8.98 -40.35 23.83
C HIS A 33 -10.08 -41.25 24.39
N TYR A 34 -11.24 -41.30 23.71
CA TYR A 34 -12.31 -42.23 24.07
C TYR A 34 -11.89 -43.70 23.98
N LEU A 35 -11.13 -44.08 22.95
CA LEU A 35 -10.58 -45.43 22.81
C LEU A 35 -9.54 -45.75 23.90
N GLU A 36 -8.68 -44.79 24.27
CA GLU A 36 -7.76 -44.95 25.41
C GLU A 36 -8.50 -45.21 26.71
N GLU A 37 -9.54 -44.43 27.01
CA GLU A 37 -10.33 -44.58 28.24
C GLU A 37 -11.08 -45.92 28.27
N LYS A 38 -11.74 -46.30 27.17
CA LYS A 38 -12.35 -47.63 27.06
C LYS A 38 -11.33 -48.74 27.27
N GLY A 39 -10.14 -48.56 26.74
CA GLY A 39 -9.10 -49.56 26.83
C GLY A 39 -8.54 -49.80 28.24
N LYS A 40 -8.70 -48.83 29.15
CA LYS A 40 -8.31 -48.98 30.56
C LYS A 40 -9.28 -49.83 31.37
N VAL A 41 -10.53 -49.94 30.92
CA VAL A 41 -11.62 -50.62 31.65
C VAL A 41 -11.74 -52.10 31.24
N LEU A 42 -11.09 -52.50 30.14
CA LEU A 42 -11.07 -53.88 29.66
C LEU A 42 -9.99 -54.71 30.35
N GLU A 43 -10.12 -56.03 30.27
CA GLU A 43 -9.13 -56.99 30.77
C GLU A 43 -7.77 -56.75 30.12
N GLN A 44 -6.72 -56.69 30.94
CA GLN A 44 -5.37 -56.32 30.49
C GLN A 44 -4.57 -57.57 30.11
N ASP A 45 -4.84 -58.08 28.91
CA ASP A 45 -4.03 -59.13 28.30
C ASP A 45 -2.95 -58.56 27.35
N SER A 46 -2.18 -59.45 26.72
CA SER A 46 -1.13 -59.08 25.77
C SER A 46 -1.67 -58.38 24.51
N GLU A 47 -2.87 -58.74 24.05
CA GLU A 47 -3.49 -58.13 22.87
C GLU A 47 -3.93 -56.70 23.21
N MET A 48 -4.53 -56.53 24.38
CA MET A 48 -4.99 -55.24 24.90
C MET A 48 -3.83 -54.26 25.13
N THR A 49 -2.70 -54.77 25.63
CA THR A 49 -1.46 -53.99 25.78
C THR A 49 -0.93 -53.51 24.42
N GLY A 50 -0.97 -54.37 23.38
CA GLY A 50 -0.59 -53.99 22.01
C GLY A 50 -1.51 -52.94 21.38
N LEU A 51 -2.81 -53.06 21.62
CA LEU A 51 -3.81 -52.07 21.21
C LEU A 51 -3.58 -50.72 21.88
N GLN A 52 -3.38 -50.68 23.20
CA GLN A 52 -3.09 -49.45 23.93
C GLN A 52 -1.81 -48.75 23.45
N ALA A 53 -0.75 -49.52 23.17
CA ALA A 53 0.48 -48.98 22.60
C ALA A 53 0.25 -48.36 21.22
N THR A 54 -0.58 -49.00 20.39
CA THR A 54 -0.96 -48.49 19.06
C THR A 54 -1.76 -47.19 19.18
N VAL A 55 -2.78 -47.15 20.04
CA VAL A 55 -3.61 -45.96 20.26
C VAL A 55 -2.76 -44.80 20.81
N SER A 56 -1.87 -45.07 21.76
CA SER A 56 -0.94 -44.05 22.30
C SER A 56 0.00 -43.51 21.21
N GLY A 57 0.47 -44.38 20.32
CA GLY A 57 1.28 -44.00 19.16
C GLY A 57 0.50 -43.12 18.17
N LEU A 58 -0.76 -43.47 17.89
CA LEU A 58 -1.65 -42.66 17.05
C LEU A 58 -1.97 -41.31 17.69
N SER A 59 -2.23 -41.26 19.00
CA SER A 59 -2.46 -40.05 19.78
C SER A 59 -1.27 -39.10 19.70
N THR A 60 -0.05 -39.63 19.85
CA THR A 60 1.20 -38.85 19.72
C THR A 60 1.37 -38.30 18.31
N ARG A 61 1.17 -39.13 17.27
CA ARG A 61 1.26 -38.70 15.87
C ARG A 61 0.24 -37.62 15.54
N LEU A 62 -1.00 -37.77 16.00
CA LEU A 62 -2.05 -36.79 15.79
C LEU A 62 -1.72 -35.44 16.45
N LYS A 63 -1.23 -35.44 17.69
CA LYS A 63 -0.77 -34.22 18.37
C LYS A 63 0.33 -33.50 17.57
N THR A 64 1.31 -34.24 17.06
CA THR A 64 2.38 -33.68 16.22
C THR A 64 1.83 -33.05 14.95
N VAL A 65 0.95 -33.74 14.22
CA VAL A 65 0.39 -33.21 12.97
C VAL A 65 -0.53 -32.02 13.24
N LEU A 66 -1.32 -32.05 14.33
CA LEU A 66 -2.14 -30.91 14.75
C LEU A 66 -1.28 -29.67 15.03
N ALA A 67 -0.17 -29.83 15.76
CA ALA A 67 0.76 -28.73 16.04
C ALA A 67 1.38 -28.16 14.75
N GLN A 68 1.78 -29.04 13.81
CA GLN A 68 2.29 -28.63 12.51
C GLN A 68 1.23 -27.88 11.69
N ALA A 69 -0.02 -28.37 11.66
CA ALA A 69 -1.13 -27.72 10.97
C ALA A 69 -1.46 -26.35 11.56
N GLN A 70 -1.44 -26.21 12.88
CA GLN A 70 -1.62 -24.93 13.58
C GLN A 70 -0.49 -23.94 13.30
N ALA A 71 0.77 -24.39 13.36
CA ALA A 71 1.92 -23.57 13.01
C ALA A 71 1.82 -23.08 11.55
N LYS A 72 1.42 -23.97 10.64
CA LYS A 72 1.22 -23.62 9.23
C LYS A 72 0.07 -22.63 9.04
N ARG A 73 -0.99 -22.73 9.83
CA ARG A 73 -2.11 -21.79 9.77
C ARG A 73 -1.66 -20.39 10.17
N ILE A 74 -0.93 -20.27 11.28
CA ILE A 74 -0.37 -18.99 11.74
C ILE A 74 0.57 -18.40 10.70
N GLU A 75 1.42 -19.22 10.08
CA GLU A 75 2.32 -18.78 8.99
C GLU A 75 1.53 -18.25 7.78
N VAL A 76 0.45 -18.94 7.37
CA VAL A 76 -0.38 -18.53 6.23
C VAL A 76 -1.19 -17.27 6.55
N GLU A 77 -1.82 -17.19 7.72
CA GLU A 77 -2.56 -16.02 8.19
C GLU A 77 -1.63 -14.80 8.32
N GLY A 78 -0.43 -14.98 8.88
CA GLY A 78 0.60 -13.93 8.97
C GLY A 78 1.04 -13.44 7.59
N ARG A 79 1.25 -14.34 6.63
CA ARG A 79 1.60 -13.99 5.26
C ARG A 79 0.49 -13.28 4.49
N GLN A 80 -0.78 -13.48 4.85
CA GLN A 80 -1.90 -12.78 4.22
C GLN A 80 -2.07 -11.35 4.76
N SER A 81 -1.67 -11.08 6.01
CA SER A 81 -1.80 -9.74 6.60
C SER A 81 -0.86 -8.69 6.00
N ALA A 82 0.36 -9.08 5.61
CA ALA A 82 1.36 -8.17 5.04
C ALA A 82 0.98 -7.58 3.65
N PRO A 83 0.56 -8.38 2.64
CA PRO A 83 0.14 -7.84 1.35
C PRO A 83 -1.13 -6.99 1.46
N GLU A 84 -2.03 -7.31 2.38
CA GLU A 84 -3.25 -6.52 2.61
C GLU A 84 -2.94 -5.16 3.24
N GLN A 85 -1.98 -5.09 4.18
CA GLN A 85 -1.45 -3.83 4.70
C GLN A 85 -0.76 -2.99 3.61
N GLN A 86 0.06 -3.62 2.76
CA GLN A 86 0.71 -2.91 1.66
C GLN A 86 -0.29 -2.36 0.64
N LYS A 87 -1.37 -3.11 0.37
CA LYS A 87 -2.46 -2.64 -0.48
C LYS A 87 -3.14 -1.39 0.10
N LEU A 88 -3.38 -1.36 1.41
CA LEU A 88 -3.93 -0.17 2.08
C LEU A 88 -3.00 1.04 1.94
N HIS A 89 -1.69 0.86 2.16
CA HIS A 89 -0.71 1.94 1.96
C HIS A 89 -0.70 2.46 0.51
N LEU A 90 -0.81 1.58 -0.49
CA LEU A 90 -0.87 1.99 -1.89
C LEU A 90 -2.14 2.82 -2.20
N ILE A 91 -3.27 2.50 -1.59
CA ILE A 91 -4.51 3.29 -1.72
C ILE A 91 -4.32 4.70 -1.13
N GLU A 92 -3.73 4.81 0.06
CA GLU A 92 -3.42 6.11 0.68
C GLU A 92 -2.46 6.93 -0.21
N TYR A 93 -1.50 6.28 -0.84
CA TYR A 93 -0.56 6.92 -1.76
C TYR A 93 -1.22 7.36 -3.07
N GLN A 94 -2.19 6.60 -3.60
CA GLN A 94 -2.97 7.01 -4.77
C GLN A 94 -3.77 8.27 -4.48
N GLN A 95 -4.35 8.38 -3.29
CA GLN A 95 -5.10 9.57 -2.88
C GLN A 95 -4.19 10.80 -2.78
N LEU A 96 -3.01 10.64 -2.16
CA LEU A 96 -2.02 11.72 -2.11
C LEU A 96 -1.52 12.11 -3.51
N LEU A 97 -1.38 11.15 -4.44
CA LEU A 97 -1.01 11.42 -5.82
C LEU A 97 -2.06 12.28 -6.53
N GLN A 98 -3.34 11.92 -6.40
CA GLN A 98 -4.45 12.69 -6.96
C GLN A 98 -4.53 14.10 -6.38
N ASP A 99 -4.36 14.25 -5.07
CA ASP A 99 -4.32 15.56 -4.41
C ASP A 99 -3.18 16.45 -4.96
N LEU A 100 -2.02 15.85 -5.22
CA LEU A 100 -0.87 16.56 -5.79
C LEU A 100 -1.13 16.97 -7.25
N GLU A 101 -1.74 16.10 -8.06
CA GLU A 101 -2.10 16.42 -9.45
C GLU A 101 -3.09 17.60 -9.53
N CYS A 102 -4.14 17.58 -8.72
CA CYS A 102 -5.11 18.67 -8.62
C CYS A 102 -4.41 19.97 -8.23
N TRP A 103 -3.59 19.93 -7.17
CA TRP A 103 -2.89 21.11 -6.67
C TRP A 103 -1.90 21.70 -7.68
N VAL A 104 -1.15 20.87 -8.40
CA VAL A 104 -0.20 21.33 -9.43
C VAL A 104 -0.93 22.01 -10.58
N THR A 105 -2.04 21.43 -11.01
CA THR A 105 -2.88 22.01 -12.08
C THR A 105 -3.41 23.38 -11.65
N GLU A 106 -3.99 23.48 -10.45
CA GLU A 106 -4.47 24.75 -9.90
C GLU A 106 -3.34 25.78 -9.78
N THR A 107 -2.20 25.38 -9.25
CA THR A 107 -1.03 26.26 -9.07
C THR A 107 -0.49 26.74 -10.42
N TYR A 108 -0.42 25.88 -11.42
CA TYR A 108 -0.02 26.26 -12.78
C TYR A 108 -0.97 27.30 -13.37
N THR A 109 -2.29 27.15 -13.20
CA THR A 109 -3.27 28.16 -13.68
C THR A 109 -3.10 29.50 -12.96
N GLN A 110 -2.82 29.51 -11.65
CA GLN A 110 -2.54 30.72 -10.89
C GLN A 110 -1.23 31.40 -11.34
N ILE A 111 -0.20 30.61 -11.65
CA ILE A 111 1.11 31.11 -12.10
C ILE A 111 1.08 31.60 -13.55
N THR A 112 0.16 31.12 -14.38
CA THR A 112 0.04 31.54 -15.78
C THR A 112 -1.00 32.65 -15.99
N ALA A 113 -1.88 32.90 -15.01
CA ALA A 113 -2.81 34.02 -15.05
C ALA A 113 -2.09 35.36 -15.24
N ASP A 114 -2.57 36.22 -16.13
CA ASP A 114 -1.87 37.45 -16.52
C ASP A 114 -1.37 38.29 -15.34
N ILE A 115 -0.15 38.81 -15.47
CA ILE A 115 0.37 39.80 -14.52
C ILE A 115 -0.38 41.10 -14.78
N SER A 116 -1.44 41.34 -13.99
CA SER A 116 -2.17 42.59 -14.01
C SER A 116 -1.21 43.76 -13.80
N VAL A 117 -1.37 44.80 -14.62
CA VAL A 117 -0.61 46.05 -14.51
C VAL A 117 -1.18 46.82 -13.30
N GLY A 118 -0.71 46.45 -12.12
CA GLY A 118 -1.15 46.99 -10.84
C GLY A 118 -0.21 48.05 -10.27
N SER A 119 -0.69 48.73 -9.22
CA SER A 119 0.13 49.61 -8.38
C SER A 119 1.33 48.89 -7.76
N SER A 120 2.32 49.64 -7.29
CA SER A 120 3.52 49.08 -6.64
C SER A 120 3.18 48.15 -5.45
N ASP A 121 2.08 48.42 -4.72
CA ASP A 121 1.57 47.57 -3.65
C ASP A 121 1.02 46.23 -4.17
N GLN A 122 0.23 46.26 -5.24
CA GLN A 122 -0.30 45.04 -5.86
C GLN A 122 0.81 44.15 -6.40
N ILE A 123 1.88 44.72 -6.96
CA ILE A 123 3.03 43.92 -7.43
C ILE A 123 3.80 43.31 -6.23
N ARG A 124 3.92 44.03 -5.10
CA ARG A 124 4.52 43.47 -3.86
C ARG A 124 3.71 42.31 -3.30
N GLU A 125 2.39 42.44 -3.26
CA GLU A 125 1.48 41.37 -2.84
C GLU A 125 1.63 40.14 -3.74
N GLN A 126 1.68 40.33 -5.07
CA GLN A 126 1.94 39.23 -5.99
C GLN A 126 3.29 38.56 -5.74
N ILE A 127 4.36 39.32 -5.44
CA ILE A 127 5.65 38.74 -5.06
C ILE A 127 5.52 37.87 -3.80
N ALA A 128 4.86 38.37 -2.75
CA ALA A 128 4.68 37.62 -1.51
C ALA A 128 3.89 36.32 -1.73
N ASN A 129 2.81 36.37 -2.52
CA ASN A 129 2.01 35.19 -2.89
C ASN A 129 2.84 34.17 -3.67
N ASN A 130 3.62 34.62 -4.66
CA ASN A 130 4.49 33.75 -5.46
C ASN A 130 5.64 33.14 -4.63
N GLN A 131 6.17 33.86 -3.62
CA GLN A 131 7.16 33.31 -2.68
C GLN A 131 6.55 32.24 -1.77
N THR A 132 5.29 32.37 -1.38
CA THR A 132 4.56 31.33 -0.64
C THR A 132 4.36 30.09 -1.51
N LEU A 133 3.90 30.26 -2.74
CA LEU A 133 3.78 29.16 -3.72
C LEU A 133 5.13 28.46 -3.95
N GLN A 134 6.24 29.19 -3.94
CA GLN A 134 7.58 28.59 -4.09
C GLN A 134 7.95 27.69 -2.92
N ARG A 135 7.62 28.10 -1.68
CA ARG A 135 7.85 27.26 -0.49
C ARG A 135 6.97 26.02 -0.53
N ASP A 136 5.71 26.17 -0.95
CA ASP A 136 4.78 25.05 -1.06
C ASP A 136 5.23 24.05 -2.12
N LEU A 137 5.67 24.51 -3.30
CA LEU A 137 6.27 23.65 -4.33
C LEU A 137 7.44 22.84 -3.77
N CYS A 138 8.38 23.46 -3.05
CA CYS A 138 9.50 22.74 -2.44
C CYS A 138 9.06 21.68 -1.43
N ARG A 139 8.01 21.96 -0.63
CA ARG A 139 7.43 20.98 0.29
C ARG A 139 6.81 19.81 -0.48
N ARG A 140 6.08 20.08 -1.57
CA ARG A 140 5.45 19.04 -2.40
C ARG A 140 6.48 18.19 -3.15
N GLU A 141 7.57 18.78 -3.64
CA GLU A 141 8.71 18.04 -4.21
C GLU A 141 9.29 17.04 -3.20
N GLN A 142 9.42 17.45 -1.94
CA GLN A 142 9.90 16.58 -0.89
C GLN A 142 8.93 15.42 -0.61
N GLN A 143 7.62 15.70 -0.54
CA GLN A 143 6.60 14.67 -0.38
C GLN A 143 6.60 13.64 -1.52
N LEU A 144 6.81 14.10 -2.76
CA LEU A 144 6.93 13.23 -3.94
C LEU A 144 8.15 12.31 -3.84
N ARG A 145 9.31 12.84 -3.44
CA ARG A 145 10.52 12.01 -3.24
C ARG A 145 10.30 10.92 -2.20
N GLU A 146 9.67 11.26 -1.08
CA GLU A 146 9.36 10.29 -0.03
C GLU A 146 8.39 9.20 -0.51
N LEU A 147 7.37 9.58 -1.29
CA LEU A 147 6.45 8.65 -1.93
C LEU A 147 7.16 7.72 -2.92
N GLN A 148 8.05 8.24 -3.75
CA GLN A 148 8.82 7.45 -4.71
C GLN A 148 9.69 6.42 -4.00
N GLU A 149 10.39 6.82 -2.94
CA GLU A 149 11.19 5.90 -2.13
C GLU A 149 10.34 4.79 -1.51
N LYS A 150 9.13 5.13 -1.04
CA LYS A 150 8.20 4.16 -0.46
C LYS A 150 7.70 3.18 -1.51
N CYS A 151 7.28 3.65 -2.68
CA CYS A 151 6.87 2.78 -3.79
C CYS A 151 8.00 1.85 -4.25
N GLY A 152 9.25 2.32 -4.26
CA GLY A 152 10.43 1.51 -4.62
C GLY A 152 10.78 0.40 -3.63
N ARG A 153 10.21 0.41 -2.41
CA ARG A 153 10.43 -0.60 -1.37
C ARG A 153 9.23 -1.54 -1.17
N VAL A 154 8.20 -1.44 -2.02
CA VAL A 154 7.01 -2.28 -1.91
C VAL A 154 7.34 -3.71 -2.33
N GLU A 155 6.96 -4.69 -1.52
CA GLU A 155 7.19 -6.12 -1.73
C GLU A 155 5.89 -6.91 -1.59
N GLY A 156 5.35 -7.46 -2.67
CA GLY A 156 4.10 -8.20 -2.60
C GLY A 156 3.96 -9.21 -3.71
N ASP A 157 2.72 -9.62 -3.97
CA ASP A 157 2.41 -10.40 -5.15
C ASP A 157 2.60 -9.56 -6.44
N SER A 158 2.47 -10.22 -7.59
CA SER A 158 2.65 -9.57 -8.90
C SER A 158 1.69 -8.40 -9.13
N HIS A 159 0.51 -8.40 -8.52
CA HIS A 159 -0.46 -7.33 -8.65
C HIS A 159 -0.04 -6.09 -7.85
N ILE A 160 0.40 -6.28 -6.60
CA ILE A 160 0.94 -5.21 -5.74
C ILE A 160 2.19 -4.58 -6.37
N ILE A 161 3.10 -5.40 -6.90
CA ILE A 161 4.32 -4.91 -7.56
C ILE A 161 3.98 -4.12 -8.84
N SER A 162 3.02 -4.60 -9.65
CA SER A 162 2.56 -3.87 -10.85
C SER A 162 1.98 -2.51 -10.48
N LEU A 163 1.15 -2.45 -9.44
CA LEU A 163 0.55 -1.21 -8.96
C LEU A 163 1.60 -0.22 -8.46
N ALA A 164 2.57 -0.69 -7.65
CA ALA A 164 3.68 0.15 -7.18
C ALA A 164 4.52 0.72 -8.33
N LYS A 165 4.70 -0.05 -9.41
CA LYS A 165 5.39 0.41 -10.62
C LYS A 165 4.60 1.50 -11.34
N GLU A 166 3.31 1.29 -11.60
CA GLU A 166 2.44 2.30 -12.22
C GLU A 166 2.45 3.62 -11.43
N MET A 167 2.36 3.51 -10.09
CA MET A 167 2.46 4.68 -9.22
C MET A 167 3.83 5.36 -9.29
N THR A 168 4.91 4.60 -9.39
CA THR A 168 6.26 5.15 -9.54
C THR A 168 6.40 5.94 -10.83
N ASP A 169 5.88 5.41 -11.94
CA ASP A 169 5.87 6.08 -13.24
C ASP A 169 5.05 7.38 -13.18
N HIS A 170 3.89 7.36 -12.53
CA HIS A 170 3.06 8.56 -12.31
C HIS A 170 3.78 9.61 -11.45
N LEU A 171 4.42 9.20 -10.35
CA LEU A 171 5.18 10.10 -9.48
C LEU A 171 6.36 10.74 -10.22
N ALA A 172 7.00 10.01 -11.14
CA ALA A 172 8.07 10.54 -11.97
C ALA A 172 7.56 11.64 -12.93
N PHE A 173 6.41 11.40 -13.57
CA PHE A 173 5.75 12.41 -14.40
C PHE A 173 5.39 13.67 -13.58
N LEU A 174 4.75 13.49 -12.42
CA LEU A 174 4.36 14.61 -11.57
C LEU A 174 5.57 15.39 -11.04
N SER A 175 6.67 14.71 -10.71
CA SER A 175 7.93 15.35 -10.31
C SER A 175 8.48 16.25 -11.40
N GLN A 176 8.41 15.81 -12.67
CA GLN A 176 8.79 16.64 -13.82
C GLN A 176 7.87 17.85 -13.94
N THR A 177 6.54 17.66 -13.85
CA THR A 177 5.57 18.77 -13.94
C THR A 177 5.78 19.81 -12.83
N ILE A 178 6.07 19.38 -11.60
CA ILE A 178 6.40 20.30 -10.50
C ILE A 178 7.71 21.05 -10.80
N GLY A 179 8.72 20.36 -11.32
CA GLY A 179 9.98 20.97 -11.74
C GLY A 179 9.78 22.07 -12.79
N ASP A 180 8.95 21.80 -13.80
CA ASP A 180 8.59 22.76 -14.85
C ASP A 180 7.81 23.95 -14.27
N THR A 181 6.81 23.68 -13.42
CA THR A 181 6.00 24.71 -12.75
C THR A 181 6.86 25.63 -11.89
N ARG A 182 7.85 25.07 -11.19
CA ARG A 182 8.82 25.83 -10.40
C ARG A 182 9.67 26.75 -11.27
N PHE A 183 10.11 26.28 -12.44
CA PHE A 183 10.85 27.12 -13.39
C PHE A 183 10.00 28.31 -13.87
N VAL A 184 8.73 28.07 -14.23
CA VAL A 184 7.80 29.14 -14.61
C VAL A 184 7.60 30.14 -13.46
N LEU A 185 7.42 29.66 -12.23
CA LEU A 185 7.28 30.51 -11.04
C LEU A 185 8.51 31.39 -10.79
N GLN A 186 9.71 30.83 -10.92
CA GLN A 186 10.97 31.56 -10.76
C GLN A 186 11.09 32.69 -11.80
N ASN A 187 10.75 32.40 -13.06
CA ASN A 187 10.73 33.41 -14.11
C ASN A 187 9.69 34.51 -13.82
N ARG A 188 8.50 34.14 -13.34
CA ARG A 188 7.47 35.12 -12.94
C ARG A 188 7.94 36.00 -11.79
N LEU A 189 8.54 35.42 -10.74
CA LEU A 189 9.10 36.17 -9.62
C LEU A 189 10.18 37.15 -10.08
N HIS A 190 11.06 36.73 -10.99
CA HIS A 190 12.06 37.62 -11.58
C HIS A 190 11.41 38.81 -12.29
N GLN A 191 10.42 38.56 -13.16
CA GLN A 191 9.70 39.62 -13.88
C GLN A 191 8.99 40.60 -12.92
N LEU A 192 8.34 40.10 -11.88
CA LEU A 192 7.67 40.93 -10.87
C LEU A 192 8.66 41.81 -10.12
N LYS A 193 9.80 41.26 -9.67
CA LYS A 193 10.87 42.02 -8.99
C LYS A 193 11.43 43.13 -9.89
N VAL A 194 11.70 42.82 -11.16
CA VAL A 194 12.16 43.81 -12.15
C VAL A 194 11.12 44.93 -12.33
N ARG A 195 9.82 44.60 -12.42
CA ARG A 195 8.75 45.59 -12.54
C ARG A 195 8.64 46.49 -11.32
N VAL A 196 8.75 45.97 -10.10
CA VAL A 196 8.77 46.78 -8.86
C VAL A 196 9.93 47.76 -8.89
N CYS A 197 11.12 47.33 -9.31
CA CYS A 197 12.28 48.20 -9.36
C CYS A 197 12.16 49.32 -10.42
N LYS A 198 11.49 49.07 -11.54
CA LYS A 198 11.18 50.14 -12.52
C LYS A 198 10.25 51.22 -11.94
N HIS A 199 9.45 50.91 -10.92
CA HIS A 199 8.55 51.85 -10.26
C HIS A 199 9.19 52.57 -9.05
N ARG A 200 10.43 52.24 -8.66
CA ARG A 200 11.08 52.82 -7.46
C ARG A 200 12.62 52.86 -7.57
N PRO A 201 13.27 54.04 -7.50
CA PRO A 201 14.74 54.14 -7.59
C PRO A 201 15.52 53.56 -6.38
N THR A 202 14.86 53.30 -5.24
CA THR A 202 15.45 52.69 -4.03
C THR A 202 15.00 51.23 -3.83
N CYS A 203 15.04 50.44 -4.91
CA CYS A 203 14.50 49.07 -4.90
C CYS A 203 15.43 48.07 -4.14
N PRO A 204 14.94 47.37 -3.10
CA PRO A 204 15.74 46.42 -2.31
C PRO A 204 16.07 45.10 -3.03
N TYR A 205 15.59 44.91 -4.25
CA TYR A 205 15.85 43.72 -5.07
C TYR A 205 17.02 43.93 -6.07
N VAL A 206 17.68 45.09 -6.05
CA VAL A 206 18.89 45.39 -6.83
C VAL A 206 20.10 45.03 -5.97
N SER A 207 20.42 43.74 -5.88
CA SER A 207 21.74 43.24 -5.45
C SER A 207 21.80 41.76 -5.74
N SER A 208 22.31 41.42 -6.93
CA SER A 208 23.11 40.22 -7.32
C SER A 208 23.24 40.26 -8.83
#